data_AF-A0A1R3GGY4-F1
#
_entry.id   AF-A0A1R3GGY4-F1
#
_cell.length_a   1.000
_cell.length_b   1.000
_cell.length_c   1.000
_cell.angle_alpha   90.00
_cell.angle_beta   90.00
_cell.angle_gamma   90.00
#
_symmetry.space_group_name_H-M   'P 1'
#
loop_
_entity.id
_entity.type
_entity.pdbx_description
1 polymer ?
#
loop_
_entity_poly.entity_id
_entity_poly.type
_entity_poly.pdbx_seq_one_letter_code
_entity_poly.pdbx_strand_id
1 'polypeptide(L)'
;MIDIEIDMEDGQHEDSSEQSESVENNDITGSLDEGRVPREYFLGKDDFNLNVEDVKKMEFDSLIDAEQFYYTYAHGMGFSMSKGKLRRNLQGELTRRELLCSKQGYREDKFFHLPNRKCKPKSLSRCGCEGKFRVVYNRLRKKWLVIAFNAEQNHNLALRAHMHYLRSN
;
A
#
# COMPACT_ATOMS: atom_id res chain seq x y z
N MET A 1 -23.02 -23.51 -3.42
CA MET A 1 -23.46 -22.26 -2.77
C MET A 1 -22.88 -22.27 -1.37
N ILE A 2 -21.93 -21.38 -1.10
CA ILE A 2 -21.50 -21.05 0.26
C ILE A 2 -21.57 -19.54 0.30
N ASP A 3 -22.62 -19.03 0.93
CA ASP A 3 -22.81 -17.61 1.16
C ASP A 3 -21.81 -17.19 2.24
N ILE A 4 -20.87 -16.32 1.86
CA ILE A 4 -19.93 -15.70 2.79
C ILE A 4 -20.60 -14.41 3.24
N GLU A 5 -21.23 -14.43 4.42
CA GLU A 5 -21.71 -13.23 5.11
C GLU A 5 -20.51 -12.36 5.46
N ILE A 6 -20.28 -11.34 4.64
CA ILE A 6 -19.47 -10.18 5.00
C ILE A 6 -20.46 -9.20 5.59
N ASP A 7 -20.45 -9.04 6.91
CA ASP A 7 -21.23 -8.01 7.59
C ASP A 7 -20.76 -6.62 7.10
N MET A 8 -21.41 -6.14 6.04
CA MET A 8 -21.44 -4.75 5.63
C MET A 8 -22.54 -4.09 6.45
N GLU A 9 -22.20 -3.50 7.60
CA GLU A 9 -23.08 -2.53 8.22
C GLU A 9 -23.05 -1.24 7.38
N ASP A 10 -24.13 -1.01 6.64
CA ASP A 10 -24.45 0.23 5.95
C ASP A 10 -24.72 1.34 6.98
N GLY A 11 -23.66 2.05 7.37
CA GLY A 11 -23.76 3.33 8.04
C GLY A 11 -23.65 4.47 7.03
N GLN A 12 -24.79 5.00 6.58
CA GLN A 12 -24.84 6.30 5.92
C GLN A 12 -24.43 7.38 6.92
N HIS A 13 -23.33 8.09 6.65
CA HIS A 13 -23.13 9.44 7.19
C HIS A 13 -22.21 10.23 6.26
N GLU A 14 -22.83 11.13 5.48
CA GLU A 14 -22.19 12.35 5.02
C GLU A 14 -22.17 13.31 6.22
N ASP A 15 -20.98 13.76 6.65
CA ASP A 15 -20.67 15.19 6.74
C ASP A 15 -19.16 15.40 6.96
N SER A 16 -18.69 16.39 6.23
CA SER A 16 -17.49 17.20 6.30
C SER A 16 -16.85 17.35 7.69
N SER A 17 -15.53 17.16 7.77
CA SER A 17 -14.60 18.13 8.38
C SER A 17 -13.17 17.59 8.40
N GLU A 18 -12.26 18.45 7.99
CA GLU A 18 -10.81 18.28 8.11
C GLU A 18 -10.41 18.24 9.58
N GLN A 19 -9.63 17.22 9.97
CA GLN A 19 -8.63 17.39 11.02
C GLN A 19 -7.48 16.42 10.79
N SER A 20 -6.40 16.99 10.26
CA SER A 20 -5.08 16.40 10.25
C SER A 20 -4.54 16.43 11.67
N GLU A 21 -4.43 15.26 12.30
CA GLU A 21 -3.61 15.10 13.50
C GLU A 21 -2.35 14.32 13.14
N SER A 22 -1.24 15.07 13.13
CA SER A 22 0.11 14.55 13.16
C SER A 22 0.36 13.92 14.53
N VAL A 23 0.58 12.60 14.59
CA VAL A 23 1.11 11.96 15.79
C VAL A 23 2.28 11.06 15.40
N GLU A 24 3.45 11.55 15.83
CA GLU A 24 4.76 10.94 16.03
C GLU A 24 5.01 9.59 15.35
N ASN A 25 5.78 9.66 14.25
CA ASN A 25 6.49 8.53 13.70
C ASN A 25 7.59 8.14 14.69
N ASN A 26 7.37 7.07 15.45
CA ASN A 26 8.49 6.41 16.10
C ASN A 26 9.30 5.70 15.02
N ASP A 27 10.41 6.33 14.66
CA ASP A 27 11.52 5.77 13.89
C ASP A 27 11.91 4.42 14.48
N ILE A 28 11.52 3.34 13.80
CA ILE A 28 12.23 2.08 13.84
C ILE A 28 13.00 2.02 12.52
N THR A 29 14.14 2.70 12.48
CA THR A 29 15.19 2.50 11.50
C THR A 29 15.88 1.17 11.78
N GLY A 30 15.14 0.07 11.59
CA GLY A 30 15.67 -1.27 11.56
C GLY A 30 16.32 -1.54 10.20
N SER A 31 17.64 -1.68 10.22
CA SER A 31 18.53 -2.13 9.12
C SER A 31 17.85 -2.96 8.02
N LEU A 32 17.89 -2.45 6.78
CA LEU A 32 17.36 -3.03 5.54
C LEU A 32 18.18 -4.23 5.03
N ASP A 33 18.54 -5.20 5.87
CA ASP A 33 19.28 -6.39 5.41
C ASP A 33 18.66 -7.75 5.83
N GLU A 34 17.53 -7.78 6.54
CA GLU A 34 16.79 -9.01 6.88
C GLU A 34 15.35 -9.01 6.34
N GLY A 35 15.14 -8.48 5.13
CA GLY A 35 13.80 -8.22 4.58
C GLY A 35 13.34 -9.14 3.44
N ARG A 36 14.07 -10.21 3.10
CA ARG A 36 13.62 -11.09 2.01
C ARG A 36 12.50 -12.00 2.51
N VAL A 37 11.27 -11.69 2.13
CA VAL A 37 10.11 -12.56 2.33
C VAL A 37 10.47 -13.97 1.84
N PRO A 38 10.18 -15.05 2.61
CA PRO A 38 10.49 -16.40 2.19
C PRO A 38 10.02 -16.67 0.76
N ARG A 39 10.87 -17.28 -0.05
CA ARG A 39 10.59 -17.61 -1.46
C ARG A 39 9.32 -18.45 -1.63
N GLU A 40 8.88 -19.06 -0.55
CA GLU A 40 7.64 -19.82 -0.35
C GLU A 40 6.39 -19.02 -0.74
N TYR A 41 6.34 -17.72 -0.40
CA TYR A 41 5.22 -16.84 -0.78
C TYR A 41 5.12 -16.61 -2.29
N PHE A 42 6.20 -16.85 -3.02
CA PHE A 42 6.24 -16.72 -4.48
C PHE A 42 5.91 -18.02 -5.21
N LEU A 43 5.54 -19.12 -4.52
CA LEU A 43 5.10 -20.39 -5.14
C LEU A 43 6.05 -20.92 -6.24
N GLY A 44 7.35 -20.57 -6.17
CA GLY A 44 8.33 -20.92 -7.20
C GLY A 44 8.18 -20.19 -8.55
N LYS A 45 7.32 -19.17 -8.65
CA LYS A 45 7.19 -18.30 -9.83
C LYS A 45 8.18 -17.13 -9.70
N ASP A 46 8.73 -16.69 -10.84
CA ASP A 46 9.51 -15.47 -10.90
C ASP A 46 8.64 -14.27 -10.47
N ASP A 47 9.23 -13.26 -9.84
CA ASP A 47 8.56 -12.05 -9.31
C ASP A 47 7.60 -11.37 -10.31
N PHE A 48 7.79 -11.64 -11.61
CA PHE A 48 7.06 -11.08 -12.75
C PHE A 48 5.82 -11.86 -13.19
N ASN A 49 5.58 -13.07 -12.66
CA ASN A 49 4.49 -13.96 -13.10
C ASN A 49 3.43 -14.24 -12.01
N LEU A 50 3.27 -13.31 -11.07
CA LEU A 50 2.17 -13.36 -10.10
C LEU A 50 0.86 -12.98 -10.79
N ASN A 51 -0.09 -13.91 -10.85
CA ASN A 51 -1.42 -13.64 -11.35
C ASN A 51 -2.24 -12.86 -10.29
N VAL A 52 -3.01 -11.86 -10.72
CA VAL A 52 -3.86 -11.03 -9.84
C VAL A 52 -4.79 -11.91 -8.99
N GLU A 53 -5.32 -12.97 -9.58
CA GLU A 53 -6.23 -13.90 -8.89
C GLU A 53 -5.54 -14.79 -7.86
N ASP A 54 -4.24 -15.07 -8.03
CA ASP A 54 -3.46 -15.81 -7.03
C ASP A 54 -3.22 -14.91 -5.81
N VAL A 55 -2.85 -13.64 -6.05
CA VAL A 55 -2.60 -12.65 -4.98
C VAL A 55 -3.86 -12.38 -4.16
N LYS A 56 -5.04 -12.30 -4.79
CA LYS A 56 -6.31 -12.11 -4.08
C LYS A 56 -6.67 -13.28 -3.15
N LYS A 57 -6.13 -14.47 -3.37
CA LYS A 57 -6.36 -15.66 -2.53
C LYS A 57 -5.34 -15.79 -1.41
N MET A 58 -4.33 -14.91 -1.36
CA MET A 58 -3.33 -14.94 -0.31
C MET A 58 -3.90 -14.47 1.02
N GLU A 59 -3.37 -15.06 2.07
CA GLU A 59 -3.70 -14.76 3.45
C GLU A 59 -2.40 -14.63 4.24
N PHE A 60 -2.39 -13.70 5.18
CA PHE A 60 -1.21 -13.41 6.00
C PHE A 60 -1.54 -13.55 7.47
N ASP A 61 -0.59 -14.03 8.27
CA ASP A 61 -0.77 -14.18 9.71
C ASP A 61 -0.60 -12.83 10.42
N SER A 62 0.27 -11.96 9.91
CA SER A 62 0.47 -10.59 10.40
C SER A 62 0.22 -9.52 9.34
N LEU A 63 -0.09 -8.30 9.81
CA LEU A 63 -0.11 -7.12 8.95
C LEU A 63 1.28 -6.83 8.37
N ILE A 64 2.33 -7.08 9.15
CA ILE A 64 3.72 -6.85 8.74
C ILE A 64 4.06 -7.72 7.54
N ASP A 65 3.66 -9.00 7.56
CA ASP A 65 3.87 -9.94 6.45
C ASP A 65 3.19 -9.44 5.17
N ALA A 66 1.96 -8.93 5.28
CA ALA A 66 1.24 -8.34 4.16
C ALA A 66 1.92 -7.06 3.62
N GLU A 67 2.44 -6.20 4.50
CA GLU A 67 3.21 -5.01 4.10
C GLU A 67 4.51 -5.41 3.37
N GLN A 68 5.21 -6.42 3.88
CA GLN A 68 6.48 -6.90 3.33
C GLN A 68 6.29 -7.63 2.00
N PHE A 69 5.22 -8.41 1.86
CA PHE A 69 4.84 -9.02 0.59
C PHE A 69 4.63 -7.95 -0.49
N TYR A 70 3.83 -6.93 -0.21
CA TYR A 70 3.58 -5.89 -1.22
C TYR A 70 4.82 -5.02 -1.47
N TYR A 71 5.67 -4.79 -0.47
CA TYR A 71 6.96 -4.11 -0.63
C TYR A 71 7.87 -4.86 -1.60
N THR A 72 8.03 -6.18 -1.40
CA THR A 72 8.86 -7.01 -2.27
C THR A 72 8.28 -7.12 -3.68
N TYR A 73 6.95 -7.27 -3.80
CA TYR A 73 6.26 -7.22 -5.09
C TYR A 73 6.49 -5.90 -5.82
N ALA A 74 6.24 -4.77 -5.16
CA ALA A 74 6.42 -3.44 -5.76
C ALA A 74 7.85 -3.24 -6.22
N HIS A 75 8.82 -3.55 -5.35
CA HIS A 75 10.23 -3.43 -5.67
C HIS A 75 10.62 -4.32 -6.84
N GLY A 76 10.23 -5.60 -6.85
CA GLY A 76 10.49 -6.54 -7.95
C GLY A 76 9.88 -6.10 -9.28
N MET A 77 8.70 -5.49 -9.24
CA MET A 77 8.03 -4.88 -10.40
C MET A 77 8.62 -3.53 -10.81
N GLY A 78 9.55 -2.95 -10.06
CA GLY A 78 10.22 -1.69 -10.41
C GLY A 78 9.46 -0.43 -10.00
N PHE A 79 8.63 -0.47 -8.96
CA PHE A 79 8.05 0.72 -8.35
C PHE A 79 8.17 0.68 -6.82
N SER A 80 8.00 1.84 -6.17
CA SER A 80 7.97 1.88 -4.70
C SER A 80 6.52 2.00 -4.21
N MET A 81 6.20 1.33 -3.10
CA MET A 81 4.90 1.42 -2.45
C MET A 81 4.89 2.46 -1.34
N SER A 82 3.82 3.23 -1.19
CA SER A 82 3.57 4.12 -0.05
C SER A 82 2.50 3.55 0.87
N LYS A 83 2.67 3.82 2.16
CA LYS A 83 1.68 3.51 3.20
C LYS A 83 0.43 4.38 2.98
N GLY A 84 -0.72 3.75 2.74
CA GLY A 84 -2.01 4.41 2.51
C GLY A 84 -2.81 4.54 3.80
N LYS A 85 -4.14 4.38 3.71
CA LYS A 85 -5.05 4.45 4.87
C LYS A 85 -4.84 3.26 5.82
N LEU A 86 -4.96 3.52 7.11
CA LEU A 86 -5.02 2.52 8.17
C LEU A 86 -6.34 2.72 8.91
N ARG A 87 -7.14 1.67 9.09
CA ARG A 87 -8.39 1.73 9.84
C ARG A 87 -8.30 0.87 11.08
N ARG A 88 -8.96 1.35 12.13
CA ARG A 88 -9.13 0.69 13.42
C ARG A 88 -10.62 0.56 13.73
N ASN A 89 -10.99 -0.46 14.52
CA ASN A 89 -12.32 -0.51 15.13
C ASN A 89 -12.38 0.42 16.36
N LEU A 90 -13.57 0.49 16.97
CA LEU A 90 -13.80 1.27 18.20
C LEU A 90 -12.93 0.80 19.38
N GLN A 91 -12.50 -0.45 19.37
CA GLN A 91 -11.60 -1.05 20.36
C GLN A 91 -10.11 -0.75 20.08
N GLY A 92 -9.79 -0.04 19.00
CA GLY A 92 -8.42 0.31 18.62
C GLY A 92 -7.65 -0.78 17.86
N GLU A 93 -8.27 -1.92 17.58
CA GLU A 93 -7.67 -3.02 16.81
C GLU A 93 -7.58 -2.64 15.32
N LEU A 94 -6.48 -3.02 14.67
CA LEU A 94 -6.31 -2.79 13.23
C LEU A 94 -7.28 -3.68 12.43
N THR A 95 -8.11 -3.07 11.59
CA THR A 95 -9.11 -3.80 10.79
C THR A 95 -8.79 -3.81 9.30
N ARG A 96 -8.17 -2.74 8.78
CA ARG A 96 -7.86 -2.61 7.36
C ARG A 96 -6.59 -1.83 7.15
N ARG A 97 -5.79 -2.29 6.19
CA ARG A 97 -4.63 -1.57 5.65
C ARG A 97 -4.74 -1.41 4.15
N GLU A 98 -4.38 -0.21 3.69
CA GLU A 98 -4.20 0.11 2.29
C GLU A 98 -2.74 0.49 2.02
N LEU A 99 -2.16 -0.14 0.99
CA LEU A 99 -0.83 0.11 0.46
C LEU A 99 -0.96 0.53 -1.00
N LEU A 100 -0.21 1.53 -1.39
CA LEU A 100 -0.45 2.33 -2.57
C LEU A 100 0.82 2.45 -3.39
N CYS A 101 0.73 2.78 -4.67
CA CYS A 101 1.92 3.21 -5.41
C CYS A 101 2.42 4.57 -4.90
N SER A 102 3.73 4.77 -4.82
CA SER A 102 4.34 6.06 -4.41
C SER A 102 3.99 7.22 -5.35
N LYS A 103 3.60 6.91 -6.59
CA LYS A 103 3.12 7.89 -7.57
C LYS A 103 1.61 8.09 -7.55
N GLN A 104 0.89 7.56 -6.56
CA GLN A 104 -0.56 7.77 -6.44
C GLN A 104 -0.93 9.23 -6.15
N GLY A 105 -2.10 9.60 -6.65
CA GLY A 105 -2.74 10.89 -6.44
C GLY A 105 -2.13 11.99 -7.31
N TYR A 106 -2.61 13.21 -7.11
CA TYR A 106 -2.10 14.39 -7.78
C TYR A 106 -1.62 15.41 -6.76
N ARG A 107 -0.70 16.28 -7.18
CA ARG A 107 -0.33 17.44 -6.39
C ARG A 107 -1.46 18.46 -6.52
N GLU A 108 -1.93 19.03 -5.42
CA GLU A 108 -2.95 20.07 -5.48
C GLU A 108 -2.41 21.35 -6.13
N ASP A 109 -3.28 22.04 -6.87
CA ASP A 109 -2.95 23.24 -7.66
C ASP A 109 -2.36 24.38 -6.83
N LYS A 110 -2.79 24.52 -5.57
CA LYS A 110 -2.26 25.51 -4.62
C LYS A 110 -0.75 25.38 -4.41
N PHE A 111 -0.17 24.19 -4.64
CA PHE A 111 1.26 23.95 -4.49
C PHE A 111 2.11 24.29 -5.72
N PHE A 112 1.47 24.61 -6.85
CA PHE A 112 2.15 25.10 -8.05
C PHE A 112 2.35 26.61 -8.00
N HIS A 113 1.35 27.33 -7.49
CA HIS A 113 1.30 28.79 -7.50
C HIS A 113 1.39 29.39 -6.08
N LEU A 114 2.44 29.04 -5.32
CA LEU A 114 2.71 29.74 -4.05
C LEU A 114 3.38 31.10 -4.34
N PRO A 115 2.74 32.24 -4.00
CA PRO A 115 3.26 33.57 -4.34
C PRO A 115 4.59 33.88 -3.63
N ASN A 116 4.80 33.38 -2.41
CA ASN A 116 5.98 33.68 -1.58
C ASN A 116 7.00 32.54 -1.50
N ARG A 117 7.16 31.79 -2.60
CA ARG A 117 7.98 30.59 -2.62
C ARG A 117 9.49 30.91 -2.63
N LYS A 118 10.22 30.50 -1.58
CA LYS A 118 11.69 30.72 -1.46
C LYS A 118 12.57 29.73 -2.24
N CYS A 119 12.07 28.52 -2.52
CA CYS A 119 12.85 27.44 -3.17
C CYS A 119 12.16 26.94 -4.45
N LYS A 120 12.88 26.41 -5.44
CA LYS A 120 12.29 25.89 -6.69
C LYS A 120 11.23 24.77 -6.46
N PRO A 121 10.25 24.59 -7.37
CA PRO A 121 9.38 23.42 -7.44
C PRO A 121 10.15 22.11 -7.39
N LYS A 122 9.81 21.23 -6.43
CA LYS A 122 10.17 19.80 -6.54
C LYS A 122 9.45 19.25 -7.77
N SER A 123 10.12 18.40 -8.53
CA SER A 123 9.53 17.69 -9.66
C SER A 123 8.22 16.98 -9.24
N LEU A 124 7.30 16.82 -10.19
CA LEU A 124 6.09 16.07 -9.96
C LEU A 124 6.43 14.59 -9.78
N SER A 125 6.22 14.10 -8.56
CA SER A 125 6.45 12.70 -8.21
C SER A 125 5.19 11.85 -8.26
N ARG A 126 4.01 12.47 -8.34
CA ARG A 126 2.70 11.81 -8.36
C ARG A 126 2.02 12.03 -9.71
N CYS A 127 1.47 10.96 -10.29
CA CYS A 127 0.83 10.92 -11.61
C CYS A 127 -0.54 10.25 -11.57
N GLY A 128 -1.16 10.15 -10.40
CA GLY A 128 -2.46 9.52 -10.23
C GLY A 128 -2.44 8.01 -10.37
N CYS A 129 -1.32 7.34 -10.08
CA CYS A 129 -1.28 5.90 -10.20
C CYS A 129 -2.32 5.22 -9.30
N GLU A 130 -3.03 4.23 -9.86
CA GLU A 130 -4.10 3.50 -9.17
C GLU A 130 -3.66 2.13 -8.63
N GLY A 131 -2.35 1.84 -8.74
CA GLY A 131 -1.72 0.68 -8.14
C GLY A 131 -1.99 0.64 -6.64
N LYS A 132 -2.69 -0.40 -6.17
CA LYS A 132 -3.14 -0.51 -4.78
C LYS A 132 -3.21 -1.97 -4.35
N PHE A 133 -2.95 -2.17 -3.07
CA PHE A 133 -3.10 -3.44 -2.37
C PHE A 133 -3.78 -3.17 -1.04
N ARG A 134 -4.85 -3.91 -0.76
CA ARG A 134 -5.68 -3.69 0.41
C ARG A 134 -5.95 -5.01 1.10
N VAL A 135 -5.68 -5.02 2.40
CA VAL A 135 -5.93 -6.16 3.29
C VAL A 135 -6.90 -5.80 4.39
N VAL A 136 -7.71 -6.77 4.78
CA VAL A 136 -8.66 -6.68 5.90
C VAL A 136 -8.40 -7.82 6.86
N TYR A 137 -8.47 -7.52 8.15
CA TYR A 137 -8.34 -8.52 9.19
C TYR A 137 -9.65 -9.31 9.35
N ASN A 138 -9.58 -10.62 9.14
CA ASN A 138 -10.68 -11.54 9.37
C ASN A 138 -10.57 -12.11 10.80
N ARG A 139 -11.50 -11.72 11.67
CA ARG A 139 -11.51 -12.11 13.10
C ARG A 139 -11.78 -13.61 13.30
N LEU A 140 -12.58 -14.23 12.42
CA LEU A 140 -12.93 -15.66 12.52
C LEU A 140 -11.71 -16.54 12.24
N ARG A 141 -10.96 -16.20 11.18
CA ARG A 141 -9.77 -16.94 10.76
C ARG A 141 -8.50 -16.48 11.44
N LYS A 142 -8.54 -15.33 12.13
CA LYS A 142 -7.40 -14.62 12.72
C LYS A 142 -6.27 -14.36 11.70
N LYS A 143 -6.66 -13.98 10.48
CA LYS A 143 -5.76 -13.76 9.34
C LYS A 143 -6.11 -12.49 8.58
N TRP A 144 -5.12 -11.92 7.92
CA TRP A 144 -5.27 -10.80 7.00
C TRP A 144 -5.55 -11.32 5.59
N LEU A 145 -6.68 -10.93 5.02
CA LEU A 145 -7.12 -11.33 3.69
C LEU A 145 -6.94 -10.20 2.69
N VAL A 146 -6.49 -10.52 1.49
CA VAL A 146 -6.41 -9.56 0.38
C VAL A 146 -7.81 -9.34 -0.19
N ILE A 147 -8.30 -8.10 -0.14
CA ILE A 147 -9.63 -7.74 -0.67
C ILE A 147 -9.56 -6.96 -1.98
N ALA A 148 -8.45 -6.29 -2.24
CA ALA A 148 -8.25 -5.57 -3.49
C ALA A 148 -6.77 -5.56 -3.85
N PHE A 149 -6.49 -5.86 -5.11
CA PHE A 149 -5.16 -5.81 -5.68
C PHE A 149 -5.27 -5.29 -7.11
N ASN A 150 -4.57 -4.19 -7.38
CA ASN A 150 -4.39 -3.64 -8.72
C ASN A 150 -2.90 -3.63 -9.05
N ALA A 151 -2.51 -4.50 -9.97
CA ALA A 151 -1.13 -4.63 -10.45
C ALA A 151 -0.75 -3.55 -11.46
N GLU A 152 -1.73 -2.98 -12.18
CA GLU A 152 -1.48 -2.06 -13.28
C GLU A 152 -0.96 -0.72 -12.78
N GLN A 153 0.12 -0.24 -13.40
CA GLN A 153 0.71 1.07 -13.13
C GLN A 153 0.53 1.97 -14.36
N ASN A 154 0.16 3.23 -14.12
CA ASN A 154 -0.01 4.22 -15.19
C ASN A 154 1.27 5.00 -15.54
N HIS A 155 2.43 4.47 -15.13
CA HIS A 155 3.73 5.12 -15.33
C HIS A 155 4.81 4.11 -15.62
N ASN A 156 5.90 4.58 -16.20
CA ASN A 156 7.09 3.77 -16.44
C ASN A 156 7.59 3.17 -15.11
N LEU A 157 7.81 1.86 -15.15
CA LEU A 157 8.47 1.09 -14.11
C LEU A 157 9.98 1.24 -14.25
N ALA A 158 10.71 1.22 -13.14
CA ALA A 158 12.15 1.19 -13.16
C ALA A 158 12.63 -0.14 -13.75
N LEU A 159 13.62 -0.07 -14.63
CA LEU A 159 14.34 -1.27 -15.05
C LEU A 159 15.04 -1.91 -13.86
N ARG A 160 15.25 -3.22 -13.93
CA ARG A 160 15.96 -3.98 -12.90
C ARG A 160 17.30 -3.36 -12.52
N ALA A 161 18.06 -2.89 -13.52
CA ALA A 161 19.35 -2.23 -13.33
C ALA A 161 19.25 -0.88 -12.61
N HIS A 162 18.06 -0.29 -12.49
CA HIS A 162 17.80 1.02 -11.89
C HIS A 162 16.94 0.93 -10.62
N MET A 163 16.63 -0.28 -10.13
CA MET A 163 15.81 -0.46 -8.93
C MET A 163 16.44 0.18 -7.69
N HIS A 164 17.77 0.26 -7.60
CA HIS A 164 18.47 0.93 -6.49
C HIS A 164 18.26 2.46 -6.45
N TYR A 165 17.69 3.06 -7.50
CA TYR A 165 17.24 4.46 -7.48
C TYR A 165 15.80 4.63 -7.02
N LEU A 166 15.06 3.54 -6.79
CA LEU A 166 13.73 3.63 -6.17
C LEU A 166 13.88 4.19 -4.77
N ARG A 167 12.95 5.06 -4.39
CA ARG A 167 12.93 5.64 -3.05
C ARG A 167 12.60 4.57 -2.02
N SER A 168 13.45 4.46 -1.00
CA SER A 168 13.09 3.83 0.26
C SER A 168 11.94 4.63 0.89
N ASN A 169 10.86 3.94 1.25
CA ASN A 169 9.69 4.52 1.92
C ASN A 169 9.62 4.07 3.36
#